data_AF-A0A0S8JZD5-F1
#
_entry.id   AF-A0A0S8JZD5-F1
#
_cell.length_a   1.000
_cell.length_b   1.000
_cell.length_c   1.000
_cell.angle_alpha   90.00
_cell.angle_beta   90.00
_cell.angle_gamma   90.00
#
_symmetry.space_group_name_H-M   'P 1'
#
loop_
_entity.id
_entity.type
_entity.pdbx_description
1 polymer ?
#
loop_
_entity_poly.entity_id
_entity_poly.type
_entity_poly.pdbx_seq_one_letter_code
_entity_poly.pdbx_strand_id
1 'polypeptide(L)'
;MKYAKWGSRSVIIFMLVLLSLSNVDAVPELIPREVLFGNPVKTRARLSPDGKLLAYLAPVDSVLNVWIRTIGVEDDRSITKDETRGIRYYSWAED
;
A
#
# COMPACT_ATOMS: atom_id res chain seq x y z
N MET A 1 -2.49 -63.33 -31.93
CA MET A 1 -2.73 -61.99 -31.34
C MET A 1 -1.59 -61.69 -30.37
N LYS A 2 -0.64 -60.81 -30.72
CA LYS A 2 0.53 -60.49 -29.89
C LYS A 2 0.25 -59.20 -29.11
N TYR A 3 0.03 -59.31 -27.80
CA TYR A 3 -0.12 -58.14 -26.94
C TYR A 3 1.25 -57.45 -26.80
N ALA A 4 1.32 -56.16 -27.15
CA ALA A 4 2.49 -55.34 -26.93
C ALA A 4 2.69 -55.19 -25.41
N LYS A 5 3.65 -55.93 -24.84
CA LYS A 5 4.10 -55.72 -23.46
C LYS A 5 4.89 -54.41 -23.42
N TRP A 6 4.22 -53.31 -23.07
CA TRP A 6 4.91 -52.09 -22.68
C TRP A 6 5.73 -52.39 -21.42
N GLY A 7 7.06 -52.32 -21.54
CA GLY A 7 7.96 -52.51 -20.40
C GLY A 7 7.77 -51.40 -19.37
N SER A 8 7.95 -51.70 -18.08
CA SER A 8 7.75 -50.77 -16.95
C SER A 8 8.50 -49.44 -17.11
N ARG A 9 9.58 -49.41 -17.90
CA ARG A 9 10.33 -48.19 -18.24
C ARG A 9 9.52 -47.17 -19.03
N SER A 10 8.68 -47.62 -19.97
CA SER A 10 7.83 -46.72 -20.77
C SER A 10 6.69 -46.12 -19.94
N VAL A 11 6.17 -46.87 -18.96
CA VAL A 11 5.14 -46.40 -18.02
C VAL A 11 5.71 -45.39 -17.04
N ILE A 12 6.91 -45.63 -16.49
CA ILE A 12 7.58 -44.71 -15.57
C ILE A 12 7.94 -43.39 -16.27
N ILE A 13 8.45 -43.45 -17.50
CA ILE A 13 8.75 -42.23 -18.29
C ILE A 13 7.46 -41.44 -18.56
N PHE A 14 6.37 -42.10 -18.92
CA PHE A 14 5.07 -41.45 -19.15
C PHE A 14 4.52 -40.80 -17.86
N MET A 15 4.70 -41.46 -16.72
CA MET A 15 4.27 -40.97 -15.40
C MET A 15 5.12 -39.78 -14.91
N LEU A 16 6.42 -39.74 -15.22
CA LEU A 16 7.31 -38.60 -14.93
C LEU A 16 6.99 -37.37 -15.78
N VAL A 17 6.56 -37.55 -17.03
CA VAL A 17 6.12 -36.46 -17.91
C VAL A 17 4.81 -35.82 -17.40
N LEU A 18 3.88 -36.63 -16.87
CA LEU A 18 2.64 -36.13 -16.27
C LEU A 18 2.86 -35.36 -14.97
N LEU A 19 3.91 -35.69 -14.19
CA LEU A 19 4.25 -34.98 -12.95
C LEU A 19 4.85 -33.58 -13.18
N SER A 20 5.27 -33.27 -14.40
CA SER A 20 6.02 -32.05 -14.72
C SER A 20 5.14 -30.90 -15.25
N LEU A 21 3.82 -31.10 -15.35
CA LEU A 21 2.89 -30.14 -15.96
C LEU A 21 2.14 -29.24 -14.97
N SER A 22 2.47 -29.30 -13.68
CA SER A 22 1.82 -28.47 -12.65
C SER A 22 2.62 -27.22 -12.32
N ASN A 23 2.85 -26.34 -13.29
CA ASN A 23 3.12 -24.93 -12.97
C ASN A 23 1.76 -24.23 -12.88
N VAL A 24 1.16 -24.24 -11.68
CA VAL A 24 0.07 -23.32 -11.38
C VAL A 24 0.71 -21.94 -11.28
N ASP A 25 0.56 -21.11 -12.30
CA ASP A 25 0.89 -19.69 -12.19
C ASP A 25 0.14 -19.12 -11.00
N ALA A 26 0.89 -18.75 -9.95
CA ALA A 26 0.31 -18.17 -8.76
C ALA A 26 -0.25 -16.79 -9.12
N VAL A 27 -1.56 -16.60 -8.93
CA VAL A 27 -2.17 -15.28 -9.06
C VAL A 27 -1.48 -14.34 -8.06
N PRO A 28 -0.98 -13.16 -8.49
CA PRO A 28 -0.32 -12.24 -7.58
C PRO A 28 -1.30 -11.81 -6.48
N GLU A 29 -0.76 -11.59 -5.28
CA GLU A 29 -1.55 -11.08 -4.17
C GLU A 29 -2.18 -9.73 -4.54
N LEU A 30 -3.48 -9.58 -4.27
CA LEU A 30 -4.20 -8.35 -4.59
C LEU A 30 -3.77 -7.24 -3.63
N ILE A 31 -3.50 -6.05 -4.18
CA ILE A 31 -3.27 -4.85 -3.36
C ILE A 31 -4.56 -4.54 -2.57
N PRO A 32 -4.51 -4.43 -1.23
CA PRO A 32 -5.69 -4.07 -0.46
C PRO A 32 -6.24 -2.71 -0.91
N ARG A 33 -7.56 -2.62 -1.12
CA ARG A 33 -8.24 -1.38 -1.56
C ARG A 33 -7.92 -0.17 -0.68
N GLU A 34 -7.71 -0.40 0.62
CA GLU A 34 -7.37 0.65 1.59
C GLU A 34 -6.03 1.33 1.26
N VAL A 35 -5.07 0.58 0.70
CA VAL A 35 -3.78 1.14 0.28
C VAL A 35 -3.95 2.10 -0.90
N LEU A 36 -4.90 1.82 -1.80
CA LEU A 36 -5.12 2.61 -3.02
C LEU A 36 -6.09 3.78 -2.80
N PHE A 37 -7.09 3.60 -1.94
CA PHE A 37 -8.24 4.52 -1.83
C PHE A 37 -8.46 5.06 -0.41
N GLY A 38 -7.72 4.56 0.59
CA GLY A 38 -7.76 5.08 1.95
C GLY A 38 -7.14 6.46 2.08
N ASN A 39 -7.26 7.04 3.27
CA ASN A 39 -6.58 8.31 3.54
C ASN A 39 -5.06 8.12 3.56
N PRO A 40 -4.29 9.08 3.01
CA PRO A 40 -2.85 9.05 3.15
C PRO A 40 -2.45 9.22 4.62
N VAL A 41 -1.34 8.60 5.02
CA VAL A 41 -0.77 8.76 6.36
C VAL A 41 -0.37 10.22 6.62
N LYS A 42 0.35 10.83 5.68
CA LYS A 42 0.69 12.27 5.65
C LYS A 42 0.72 12.75 4.21
N THR A 43 0.17 13.93 3.92
CA THR A 43 0.21 14.52 2.57
C THR A 43 0.28 16.04 2.60
N ARG A 44 0.59 16.65 1.45
CA ARG A 44 0.69 18.12 1.27
C ARG A 44 1.60 18.79 2.30
N ALA A 45 2.80 18.26 2.52
CA ALA A 45 3.77 18.84 3.45
C ALA A 45 4.18 20.28 3.03
N ARG A 46 4.26 21.21 3.99
CA ARG A 46 4.72 22.60 3.78
C ARG A 46 5.51 23.12 4.98
N LEU A 47 6.69 23.68 4.73
CA LEU A 47 7.46 24.41 5.74
C LEU A 47 6.83 25.77 6.02
N SER A 48 6.89 26.23 7.29
CA SER A 48 6.63 27.64 7.62
C SER A 48 7.65 28.56 6.94
N PRO A 49 7.32 29.84 6.71
CA PRO A 49 8.25 30.80 6.09
C PRO A 49 9.61 30.90 6.81
N ASP A 50 9.61 30.79 8.15
CA ASP A 50 10.82 30.80 8.97
C ASP A 50 11.52 29.43 9.11
N GLY A 51 10.98 28.39 8.48
CA GLY A 51 11.54 27.03 8.45
C GLY A 51 11.45 26.25 9.77
N LYS A 52 10.80 26.76 10.81
CA LYS A 52 10.75 26.12 12.13
C LYS A 52 9.68 25.04 12.26
N LEU A 53 8.58 25.17 11.51
CA LEU A 53 7.43 24.28 11.57
C LEU A 53 7.22 23.55 10.25
N LEU A 54 6.81 22.29 10.33
CA LEU A 54 6.23 21.55 9.22
C LEU A 54 4.73 21.42 9.44
N ALA A 55 3.94 21.92 8.50
CA ALA A 55 2.54 21.59 8.40
C ALA A 55 2.32 20.45 7.39
N TYR A 56 1.28 19.64 7.61
CA TYR A 56 0.85 18.59 6.68
C TYR A 56 -0.62 18.20 6.95
N LEU A 57 -1.23 17.43 6.05
CA LEU A 57 -2.54 16.82 6.28
C LEU A 57 -2.38 15.37 6.73
N ALA A 58 -3.11 14.99 7.78
CA ALA A 58 -3.24 13.61 8.25
C ALA A 58 -4.62 13.38 8.87
N PRO A 59 -5.13 12.13 8.86
CA PRO A 59 -6.46 11.83 9.37
C PRO A 59 -6.55 11.94 10.90
N VAL A 60 -7.63 12.56 11.38
CA VAL A 60 -8.17 12.41 12.73
C VAL A 60 -9.50 11.70 12.55
N ASP A 61 -9.68 10.52 13.16
CA ASP A 61 -10.89 9.70 13.00
C ASP A 61 -11.32 9.53 11.53
N SER A 62 -10.36 9.27 10.64
CA SER A 62 -10.55 9.14 9.19
C SER A 62 -10.92 10.42 8.43
N VAL A 63 -10.83 11.60 9.04
CA VAL A 63 -11.05 12.89 8.39
C VAL A 63 -9.76 13.71 8.36
N LEU A 64 -9.33 14.13 7.16
CA LEU A 64 -8.08 14.89 7.00
C LEU A 64 -8.14 16.24 7.72
N ASN A 65 -7.16 16.47 8.58
CA ASN A 65 -6.98 17.69 9.35
C ASN A 65 -5.56 18.23 9.16
N VAL A 66 -5.33 19.50 9.51
CA VAL A 66 -4.00 20.11 9.48
C VAL A 66 -3.27 19.76 10.77
N TRP A 67 -2.09 19.19 10.59
CA TRP A 67 -1.15 18.90 11.66
C TRP A 67 0.06 19.80 11.54
N ILE A 68 0.68 20.12 12.67
CA ILE A 68 1.98 20.80 12.73
C ILE A 68 2.95 20.00 13.58
N ARG A 69 4.24 20.15 13.30
CA ARG A 69 5.34 19.72 14.16
C ARG A 69 6.52 20.69 14.05
N THR A 70 7.33 20.77 15.09
CA THR A 70 8.63 21.44 15.07
C THR A 70 9.63 20.58 14.29
N ILE A 71 10.42 21.22 13.43
CA ILE A 71 11.46 20.51 12.67
C ILE A 71 12.49 19.90 13.62
N GLY A 72 12.76 18.61 13.45
CA GLY A 72 13.70 17.86 14.28
C GLY A 72 13.14 17.36 15.62
N VAL A 73 11.86 17.62 15.90
CA VAL A 73 11.17 17.17 17.11
C VAL A 73 9.98 16.28 16.74
N GLU A 74 9.61 15.38 17.64
CA GLU A 74 8.42 14.52 17.56
C GLU A 74 7.28 15.10 18.41
N ASP A 75 6.78 16.28 18.03
CA ASP A 75 5.72 17.03 18.73
C ASP A 75 4.49 17.26 17.84
N ASP A 76 4.23 16.35 16.90
CA ASP A 76 3.12 16.40 15.95
C ASP A 76 1.76 16.55 16.67
N ARG A 77 0.99 17.57 16.29
CA ARG A 77 -0.37 17.79 16.80
C ARG A 77 -1.32 18.34 15.73
N SER A 78 -2.58 17.89 15.77
CA SER A 78 -3.64 18.50 14.94
C SER A 78 -3.97 19.90 15.46
N ILE A 79 -4.09 20.86 14.57
CA ILE A 79 -4.51 22.24 14.88
C ILE A 79 -5.91 22.56 14.35
N THR A 80 -6.54 21.60 13.68
CA THR A 80 -7.94 21.67 13.24
C THR A 80 -8.72 20.46 13.73
N LYS A 81 -10.06 20.57 13.68
CA LYS A 81 -10.99 19.51 14.06
C LYS A 81 -12.19 19.48 13.10
N ASP A 82 -11.91 19.33 11.80
CA ASP A 82 -12.95 19.01 10.84
C ASP A 82 -13.35 17.54 11.00
N GLU A 83 -14.65 17.30 11.14
CA GLU A 83 -15.26 15.99 11.33
C GLU A 83 -16.11 15.59 10.11
N THR A 84 -16.02 16.34 9.02
CA THR A 84 -16.90 16.19 7.86
C THR A 84 -16.13 15.82 6.59
N ARG A 85 -15.79 16.80 5.74
CA ARG A 85 -15.27 16.59 4.39
C ARG A 85 -13.75 16.32 4.35
N GLY A 86 -13.04 16.74 5.39
CA GLY A 86 -11.61 16.84 5.46
C GLY A 86 -11.06 18.07 4.74
N ILE A 87 -10.04 18.66 5.33
CA ILE A 87 -9.30 19.78 4.73
C ILE A 87 -8.50 19.25 3.55
N ARG A 88 -8.66 19.89 2.38
CA ARG A 88 -7.95 19.51 1.13
C ARG A 88 -6.83 20.48 0.78
N TYR A 89 -6.91 21.71 1.26
CA TYR A 89 -5.94 22.76 0.96
C TYR A 89 -5.73 23.62 2.19
N TYR A 90 -4.48 23.99 2.41
CA TYR A 90 -4.07 24.94 3.45
C TYR A 90 -2.76 25.60 2.97
N SER A 91 -2.46 26.76 3.54
CA SER A 91 -1.21 27.49 3.33
C SER A 91 -0.79 28.17 4.62
N TRP A 92 0.51 28.41 4.76
CA TRP A 92 0.98 29.44 5.67
C TRP A 92 0.57 30.80 5.11
N ALA A 93 0.21 31.73 5.99
CA ALA A 93 0.13 33.13 5.59
C ALA A 93 1.54 33.64 5.31
N GLU A 94 1.67 34.48 4.29
CA GLU A 94 2.84 35.34 4.11
C GLU A 94 2.58 36.63 4.91
N ASP A 95 3.64 37.26 5.40
CA ASP A 95 3.57 38.53 6.13
C ASP A 95 3.32 39.72 5.19
#